data_AF-A0A285Z1K6-F1
#
_entry.id   AF-A0A285Z1K6-F1
#
_cell.length_a   1.000
_cell.length_b   1.000
_cell.length_c   1.000
_cell.angle_alpha   90.00
_cell.angle_beta   90.00
_cell.angle_gamma   90.00
#
_symmetry.space_group_name_H-M   'P 1'
#
loop_
_entity.id
_entity.type
_entity.pdbx_description
1 polymer ?
#
loop_
_entity_poly.entity_id
_entity_poly.type
_entity_poly.pdbx_seq_one_letter_code
_entity_poly.pdbx_strand_id
1 'polypeptide(L)'
;MSSLDLDTLNMALGFQTWAEERGFDIQANPDGTFVNLETRAAWLGFEAAHGPDGCGPTGQQLHARIKKTSEYAHQTDKMFPVRVGKSTPADYVVHGGPGGVYRMKDVELYVIDDGKQYRLK
;
A
#
# COMPACT_ATOMS: atom_id res chain seq x y z
N MET A 1 -4.44 10.10 -22.85
CA MET A 1 -4.31 10.50 -21.44
C MET A 1 -3.14 9.74 -20.89
N SER A 2 -1.96 10.37 -20.83
CA SER A 2 -0.76 9.70 -20.35
C SER A 2 -0.97 9.30 -18.90
N SER A 3 -0.67 8.05 -18.58
CA SER A 3 -0.37 7.60 -17.24
C SER A 3 0.73 8.48 -16.66
N LEU A 4 0.37 9.62 -16.06
CA LEU A 4 1.12 10.08 -14.89
C LEU A 4 1.06 8.89 -13.94
N ASP A 5 2.18 8.18 -13.92
CA ASP A 5 2.25 6.77 -13.56
C ASP A 5 1.66 6.59 -12.17
N LEU A 6 0.69 5.70 -12.01
CA LEU A 6 0.03 5.47 -10.73
C LEU A 6 1.08 5.11 -9.65
N ASP A 7 2.16 4.48 -10.08
CA ASP A 7 3.33 4.14 -9.26
C ASP A 7 4.07 5.39 -8.76
N THR A 8 4.28 6.39 -9.62
CA THR A 8 4.87 7.69 -9.24
C THR A 8 4.00 8.43 -8.21
N LEU A 9 2.68 8.41 -8.42
CA LEU A 9 1.72 9.00 -7.48
C LEU A 9 1.73 8.27 -6.13
N ASN A 10 1.73 6.95 -6.14
CA ASN A 10 1.80 6.14 -4.92
C ASN A 10 3.12 6.35 -4.16
N MET A 11 4.23 6.48 -4.86
CA MET A 11 5.54 6.72 -4.27
C MET A 11 5.61 8.09 -3.59
N ALA A 12 5.09 9.13 -4.25
CA ALA A 12 5.01 10.48 -3.69
C ALA A 12 4.14 10.52 -2.42
N LEU A 13 2.94 9.93 -2.47
CA LEU A 13 2.03 9.87 -1.32
C LEU A 13 2.61 9.04 -0.17
N GLY A 14 3.26 7.91 -0.48
CA GLY A 14 3.90 7.06 0.52
C GLY A 14 5.05 7.76 1.24
N PHE A 15 5.87 8.52 0.50
CA PHE A 15 6.94 9.31 1.09
C PHE A 15 6.40 10.40 1.99
N GLN A 16 5.37 11.12 1.55
CA GLN A 16 4.80 12.21 2.33
C GLN A 16 4.37 11.74 3.72
N THR A 17 3.60 10.64 3.80
CA THR A 17 3.21 10.04 5.09
C THR A 17 4.42 9.63 5.93
N TRP A 18 5.40 8.95 5.32
CA TRP A 18 6.61 8.49 6.03
C TRP A 18 7.44 9.66 6.58
N ALA A 19 7.52 10.74 5.81
CA ALA A 19 8.29 11.94 6.11
C ALA A 19 7.62 12.79 7.20
N GLU A 20 6.31 12.98 7.12
CA GLU A 20 5.50 13.69 8.13
C GLU A 20 5.59 13.01 9.51
N GLU A 21 5.46 11.67 9.57
CA GLU A 21 5.60 10.90 10.82
C GLU A 21 6.96 11.08 11.50
N ARG A 22 7.99 11.40 10.72
CA ARG A 22 9.38 11.58 11.17
C ARG A 22 9.76 13.04 11.37
N GLY A 23 8.83 13.96 11.11
CA GLY A 23 9.02 15.40 11.31
C GLY A 23 9.84 16.09 10.21
N PHE A 24 9.92 15.51 9.02
CA PHE A 24 10.57 16.17 7.87
C PHE A 24 9.72 17.33 7.33
N ASP A 25 10.40 18.35 6.80
CA ASP A 25 9.75 19.48 6.13
C ASP A 25 9.44 19.12 4.67
N ILE A 26 8.17 18.91 4.37
CA ILE A 26 7.66 18.45 3.07
C ILE A 26 7.29 19.59 2.12
N GLN A 27 7.69 20.84 2.39
CA GLN A 27 7.45 21.93 1.45
C GLN A 27 8.14 21.63 0.11
N ALA A 28 7.36 21.72 -0.97
CA ALA A 28 7.83 21.52 -2.33
C ALA A 28 7.74 22.81 -3.14
N ASN A 29 8.71 22.99 -4.03
CA ASN A 29 8.71 24.02 -5.05
C ASN A 29 7.63 23.73 -6.11
N PRO A 30 7.26 24.72 -6.95
CA PRO A 30 6.33 24.53 -8.05
C PRO A 30 6.78 23.47 -9.08
N ASP A 31 8.07 23.11 -9.10
CA ASP A 31 8.65 22.06 -9.93
C ASP A 31 8.57 20.64 -9.31
N GLY A 32 8.01 20.52 -8.10
CA GLY A 32 7.85 19.27 -7.37
C GLY A 32 9.07 18.84 -6.54
N THR A 33 10.14 19.64 -6.50
CA THR A 33 11.32 19.35 -5.66
C THR A 33 11.12 19.84 -4.23
N PHE A 34 11.54 19.05 -3.23
CA PHE A 34 11.51 19.48 -1.83
C PHE A 34 12.49 20.64 -1.59
N VAL A 35 12.02 21.66 -0.89
CA VAL A 35 12.79 22.87 -0.52
C VAL A 35 13.91 22.50 0.46
N ASN A 36 13.60 21.62 1.41
CA ASN A 36 14.54 21.18 2.43
C ASN A 36 15.51 20.11 1.89
N LEU A 37 16.81 20.31 2.13
CA LEU A 37 17.88 19.42 1.66
C LEU A 37 17.82 18.02 2.31
N GLU A 38 17.48 17.95 3.60
CA GLU A 38 17.35 16.69 4.33
C GLU A 38 16.16 15.89 3.80
N THR A 39 15.03 16.54 3.55
CA THR A 39 13.86 15.91 2.93
C THR A 39 14.18 15.42 1.52
N ARG A 40 14.97 16.17 0.75
CA ARG A 40 15.42 15.74 -0.58
C ARG A 40 16.36 14.52 -0.51
N ALA A 41 17.29 14.49 0.45
CA ALA A 41 18.14 13.33 0.66
C ALA A 41 17.34 12.10 1.12
N ALA A 42 16.35 12.32 1.99
CA ALA A 42 15.42 11.29 2.43
C ALA A 42 14.56 10.76 1.27
N TRP A 43 14.09 11.64 0.37
CA TRP A 43 13.38 11.24 -0.85
C TRP A 43 14.23 10.32 -1.72
N LEU A 44 15.50 10.64 -1.96
CA LEU A 44 16.39 9.78 -2.76
C LEU A 44 16.59 8.40 -2.12
N GLY A 45 16.77 8.34 -0.80
CA GLY A 45 16.86 7.08 -0.06
C GLY A 45 15.55 6.30 -0.08
N PHE A 46 14.42 6.99 0.01
CA PHE A 46 13.10 6.41 -0.08
C PHE A 46 12.85 5.85 -1.47
N GLU A 47 13.04 6.64 -2.53
CA GLU A 47 12.95 6.22 -3.92
C GLU A 47 13.87 5.03 -4.22
N ALA A 48 15.11 5.03 -3.73
CA ALA A 48 16.01 3.87 -3.89
C ALA A 48 15.49 2.61 -3.17
N ALA A 49 14.89 2.79 -1.99
CA ALA A 49 14.35 1.68 -1.20
C ALA A 49 12.96 1.23 -1.67
N HIS A 50 12.27 2.01 -2.50
CA HIS A 50 10.83 1.84 -2.78
C HIS A 50 10.44 1.98 -4.26
N GLY A 51 11.41 2.26 -5.14
CA GLY A 51 11.25 2.33 -6.59
C GLY A 51 11.01 0.96 -7.22
N PRO A 52 11.21 0.79 -8.55
CA PRO A 52 10.88 -0.44 -9.27
C PRO A 52 11.55 -1.71 -8.69
N ASP A 53 12.75 -1.55 -8.13
CA ASP A 53 13.53 -2.61 -7.49
C ASP A 53 13.49 -2.55 -5.94
N GLY A 54 12.71 -1.62 -5.38
CA GLY A 54 12.58 -1.36 -3.95
C GLY A 54 11.32 -1.95 -3.31
N CYS A 55 11.33 -2.10 -1.98
CA CYS A 55 10.19 -2.49 -1.14
C CYS A 55 9.14 -1.37 -1.00
N GLY A 56 8.56 -0.86 -2.10
CA GLY A 56 7.60 0.25 -2.12
C GLY A 56 6.54 0.28 -0.99
N PRO A 57 6.23 1.45 -0.39
CA PRO A 57 5.10 1.61 0.50
C PRO A 57 3.94 1.93 -0.44
N THR A 58 3.33 0.88 -0.96
CA THR A 58 2.19 1.03 -1.86
C THR A 58 1.03 1.62 -1.07
N GLY A 59 0.35 2.61 -1.68
CA GLY A 59 -0.72 3.43 -1.12
C GLY A 59 -1.96 2.66 -0.63
N GLN A 60 -3.10 3.37 -0.54
CA GLN A 60 -4.39 2.96 0.05
C GLN A 60 -4.37 1.52 0.61
N GLN A 61 -4.11 1.41 1.91
CA GLN A 61 -3.97 0.11 2.55
C GLN A 61 -5.32 -0.64 2.51
N LEU A 62 -5.44 -1.56 1.57
CA LEU A 62 -6.55 -2.48 1.51
C LEU A 62 -6.49 -3.37 2.75
N HIS A 63 -7.65 -3.62 3.32
CA HIS A 63 -7.80 -4.58 4.41
C HIS A 63 -8.53 -5.80 3.87
N ALA A 64 -8.12 -6.99 4.28
CA ALA A 64 -8.84 -8.21 3.98
C ALA A 64 -9.43 -8.79 5.25
N ARG A 65 -10.56 -9.46 5.08
CA ARG A 65 -11.10 -10.41 6.05
C ARG A 65 -11.25 -11.77 5.38
N ILE A 66 -10.77 -12.83 6.01
CA ILE A 66 -10.98 -14.19 5.49
C ILE A 66 -12.47 -14.53 5.58
N LYS A 67 -13.03 -15.04 4.49
CA LYS A 67 -14.43 -15.50 4.47
C LYS A 67 -14.59 -16.68 5.42
N LYS A 68 -15.71 -16.73 6.14
CA LYS A 68 -16.04 -17.87 7.01
C LYS A 68 -16.13 -19.21 6.26
N THR A 69 -16.36 -19.17 4.94
CA THR A 69 -16.43 -20.34 4.06
C THR A 69 -15.08 -20.76 3.50
N SER A 70 -14.02 -19.98 3.73
CA SER A 70 -12.68 -20.33 3.28
C SER A 70 -12.06 -21.40 4.19
N GLU A 71 -11.20 -22.24 3.63
CA GLU A 71 -10.41 -23.21 4.41
C GLU A 71 -9.51 -22.54 5.46
N TYR A 72 -9.15 -21.26 5.24
CA TYR A 72 -8.29 -20.48 6.13
C TYR A 72 -9.05 -19.72 7.23
N ALA A 73 -10.38 -19.89 7.35
CA ALA A 73 -11.21 -19.14 8.29
C ALA A 73 -10.80 -19.32 9.76
N HIS A 74 -10.09 -20.40 10.08
CA HIS A 74 -9.59 -20.70 11.43
C HIS A 74 -8.38 -19.85 11.83
N GLN A 75 -7.70 -19.16 10.90
CA GLN A 75 -6.46 -18.44 11.19
C GLN A 75 -6.69 -17.15 11.96
N THR A 76 -7.75 -16.41 11.62
CA THR A 76 -8.11 -15.16 12.28
C THR A 76 -9.54 -14.75 11.91
N ASP A 77 -10.22 -14.08 12.82
CA ASP A 77 -11.50 -13.40 12.61
C ASP A 77 -11.34 -11.87 12.38
N LYS A 78 -10.12 -11.36 12.56
CA LYS A 78 -9.78 -9.93 12.43
C LYS A 78 -9.45 -9.56 10.99
N MET A 79 -9.67 -8.30 10.64
CA MET A 79 -9.13 -7.73 9.41
C MET A 79 -7.62 -7.51 9.52
N PHE A 80 -6.95 -7.61 8.39
CA PHE A 80 -5.51 -7.38 8.28
C PHE A 80 -5.19 -6.62 7.00
N PRO A 81 -4.11 -5.83 7.01
CA PRO A 81 -3.68 -5.12 5.81
C PRO A 81 -3.18 -6.10 4.75
N VAL A 82 -3.51 -5.81 3.50
CA VAL A 82 -3.14 -6.61 2.33
C VAL A 82 -2.78 -5.74 1.13
N ARG A 83 -2.14 -6.38 0.15
CA ARG A 83 -1.88 -5.85 -1.18
C ARG A 83 -2.43 -6.83 -2.21
N VAL A 84 -2.96 -6.32 -3.31
CA VAL A 84 -3.38 -7.15 -4.44
C VAL A 84 -2.27 -7.13 -5.49
N GLY A 85 -1.65 -8.29 -5.72
CA GLY A 85 -0.60 -8.52 -6.71
C GLY A 85 -1.14 -8.87 -8.08
N LYS A 86 -0.22 -9.17 -9.01
CA LYS A 86 -0.57 -9.61 -10.37
C LYS A 86 -1.29 -10.96 -10.34
N SER A 87 -2.22 -11.16 -11.28
CA SER A 87 -2.92 -12.43 -11.45
C SER A 87 -1.94 -13.58 -11.70
N THR A 88 -2.10 -14.67 -10.94
CA THR A 88 -1.33 -15.91 -11.08
C THR A 88 -2.27 -17.04 -11.51
N PRO A 89 -1.79 -18.11 -12.18
CA PRO A 89 -2.64 -19.24 -12.58
C PRO A 89 -3.39 -19.92 -11.42
N ALA A 90 -2.93 -19.72 -10.18
CA ALA A 90 -3.52 -20.29 -8.96
C ALA A 90 -4.36 -19.26 -8.16
N ASP A 91 -4.56 -18.05 -8.69
CA ASP A 91 -5.33 -16.94 -8.10
C ASP A 91 -4.85 -16.44 -6.73
N TYR A 92 -3.66 -16.82 -6.28
CA TYR A 92 -3.04 -16.29 -5.07
C TYR A 92 -2.50 -14.89 -5.35
N VAL A 93 -3.38 -13.91 -5.17
CA VAL A 93 -3.12 -12.51 -5.54
C VAL A 93 -3.25 -11.57 -4.35
N VAL A 94 -3.73 -12.03 -3.19
CA VAL A 94 -3.89 -11.19 -2.01
C VAL A 94 -2.77 -11.48 -1.03
N HIS A 95 -1.81 -10.56 -0.93
CA HIS A 95 -0.60 -10.70 -0.12
C HIS A 95 -0.76 -9.97 1.21
N GLY A 96 -0.48 -10.65 2.32
CA GLY A 96 -0.60 -10.13 3.69
C GLY A 96 -1.32 -11.11 4.62
N GLY A 97 -1.50 -10.70 5.87
CA GLY A 97 -2.18 -11.50 6.90
C GLY A 97 -1.41 -12.71 7.42
N PRO A 98 -2.03 -13.52 8.30
CA PRO A 98 -1.36 -14.62 9.02
C PRO A 98 -0.78 -15.72 8.12
N GLY A 99 -1.45 -16.01 7.01
CA GLY A 99 -1.05 -17.03 6.03
C GLY A 99 -0.15 -16.50 4.91
N GLY A 100 0.15 -15.20 4.92
CA GLY A 100 1.03 -14.54 3.95
C GLY A 100 0.43 -14.29 2.57
N VAL A 101 -0.33 -15.23 2.01
CA VAL A 101 -1.00 -15.07 0.72
C VAL A 101 -2.33 -15.84 0.66
N TYR A 102 -3.33 -15.24 0.01
CA TYR A 102 -4.66 -15.81 -0.17
C TYR A 102 -5.17 -15.62 -1.60
N ARG A 103 -6.17 -16.44 -1.97
CA ARG A 103 -6.89 -16.27 -3.23
C ARG A 103 -7.96 -15.20 -3.11
N MET A 104 -8.27 -14.52 -4.21
CA MET A 104 -9.34 -13.50 -4.21
C MET A 104 -10.70 -14.07 -3.76
N LYS A 105 -10.97 -15.35 -4.07
CA LYS A 105 -12.21 -16.03 -3.63
C LYS A 105 -12.30 -16.25 -2.12
N ASP A 106 -11.18 -16.30 -1.41
CA ASP A 106 -11.09 -16.66 0.00
C ASP A 106 -11.24 -15.47 0.95
N VAL A 107 -11.17 -14.24 0.43
CA VAL A 107 -11.19 -13.02 1.24
C VAL A 107 -12.24 -12.02 0.76
N GLU A 108 -12.61 -11.12 1.67
CA GLU A 108 -13.40 -9.92 1.38
C GLU A 108 -12.48 -8.71 1.55
N LEU A 109 -12.44 -7.81 0.57
CA LEU A 109 -11.59 -6.62 0.59
C LEU A 109 -12.35 -5.41 1.10
N TYR A 110 -11.63 -4.56 1.83
CA TYR A 110 -12.15 -3.37 2.50
C TYR A 110 -11.20 -2.19 2.34
N VAL A 111 -11.78 -1.01 2.31
CA VAL A 111 -11.11 0.26 2.56
C VAL A 111 -11.56 0.76 3.93
N ILE A 112 -10.62 1.25 4.73
CA ILE A 112 -10.92 1.92 6.00
C ILE A 112 -10.65 3.41 5.79
N ASP A 113 -11.67 4.23 6.01
CA ASP A 113 -11.61 5.69 5.88
C ASP A 113 -12.34 6.32 7.07
N ASP A 114 -11.64 7.20 7.80
CA ASP A 114 -12.10 7.81 9.07
C ASP A 114 -12.73 6.80 10.05
N GLY A 115 -12.08 5.63 10.21
CA GLY A 115 -12.56 4.53 11.07
C GLY A 115 -13.77 3.75 10.55
N LYS A 116 -14.33 4.14 9.40
CA LYS A 116 -15.46 3.47 8.76
C LYS A 116 -15.00 2.47 7.72
N GLN A 117 -15.66 1.31 7.69
CA GLN A 117 -15.31 0.19 6.83
C GLN A 117 -16.18 0.17 5.57
N TYR A 118 -15.54 0.17 4.41
CA TYR A 118 -16.19 0.08 3.11
C TYR A 118 -15.77 -1.20 2.41
N ARG A 119 -16.73 -2.10 2.19
CA ARG A 119 -16.48 -3.34 1.45
C ARG A 119 -16.40 -3.06 -0.04
N LEU A 120 -15.34 -3.54 -0.68
CA LEU A 120 -15.20 -3.55 -2.13
C LEU A 120 -15.98 -4.75 -2.72
N LYS A 121 -16.75 -4.50 -3.78
CA LYS A 121 -17.56 -5.51 -4.49
C LYS A 121 -16.95 -5.83 -5.83
#